data_AF-A0A841BHY5-F1
#
_entry.id   AF-A0A841BHY5-F1
#
_cell.length_a   1.000
_cell.length_b   1.000
_cell.length_c   1.000
_cell.angle_alpha   90.00
_cell.angle_beta   90.00
_cell.angle_gamma   90.00
#
_symmetry.space_group_name_H-M   'P 1'
#
loop_
_entity.id
_entity.type
_entity.pdbx_description
1 polymer ?
#
loop_
_entity_poly.entity_id
_entity_poly.type
_entity_poly.pdbx_seq_one_letter_code
_entity_poly.pdbx_strand_id
1 'polypeptide(L)'
;MKISKVPLPEAKGCFTADYPRLAWRGSACAEAPSIPMIPKVPGPIPTIVGNGNHIVTQTPGGPISQAFGTFENVTGLSSVSSPINNVGPPVANAYTLQLNTNFFPTPACAGAAIPALCTGWQQFIFANDGSNGALYIQYWLLVYNNPCPAGWTSTIILGDTYCSKNSPAAVVAGNTPITLISSFELTGDVTGAVDLATMKIGASVYATADTNIVDATGNWIMAEFNVFGYGGGGMATFNATASAHVRTRINYGAMPAPICQAIGFTAETNNLNFGLPQPPSTPGTPAGPNLVFLENLPGGAAANCDAANTWGDTHQVTFGGLLYDFQATGDFVEAQVGTNFEVQSRKVSGAPTWPNTSLNRSIATRMGSTKVAVCDGTRLVVNGTTASVAPGGTLWIPAGVTIHRTSSNVYVIRDNSGNSVKVTANSGYNNLDVGLGTFPVTVRGLLGNPANNPNQLEAKDGTKYTVPLSFSDLYNKFGASWRVSPATSLLNQCNTVASGNPSAPFFSSNLNPTVRTQAENACRQAGVKQVWLDTCALDAAVIGPEAAAAFVKMEPPLVNGNRPGSQS
;
A
#
# COMPACT_ATOMS: atom_id res chain seq x y z
N MET A 1 -19.28 17.64 -7.24
CA MET A 1 -19.92 18.27 -8.41
C MET A 1 -21.09 19.17 -7.99
N LYS A 2 -21.59 20.12 -8.79
CA LYS A 2 -22.82 20.89 -8.42
C LYS A 2 -24.10 20.05 -8.55
N ILE A 3 -24.18 19.18 -9.57
CA ILE A 3 -25.34 18.29 -9.81
C ILE A 3 -25.58 17.28 -8.68
N SER A 4 -24.51 16.82 -8.02
CA SER A 4 -24.61 15.88 -6.88
C SER A 4 -25.25 16.52 -5.63
N LYS A 5 -25.50 17.84 -5.64
CA LYS A 5 -26.27 18.55 -4.60
C LYS A 5 -27.72 18.83 -5.02
N VAL A 6 -28.09 18.48 -6.25
CA VAL A 6 -29.46 18.62 -6.76
C VAL A 6 -30.22 17.35 -6.38
N PRO A 7 -31.37 17.44 -5.70
CA PRO A 7 -32.19 16.28 -5.37
C PRO A 7 -32.57 15.47 -6.61
N LEU A 8 -32.63 14.15 -6.46
CA LEU A 8 -33.14 13.28 -7.51
C LEU A 8 -34.66 13.53 -7.72
N PRO A 9 -35.18 13.32 -8.94
CA PRO A 9 -36.61 13.46 -9.24
C PRO A 9 -37.49 12.50 -8.45
N GLU A 10 -36.97 11.30 -8.16
CA GLU A 10 -37.62 10.27 -7.37
C GLU A 10 -36.62 9.67 -6.37
N ALA A 11 -37.13 9.05 -5.30
CA ALA A 11 -36.28 8.45 -4.27
C ALA A 11 -35.50 7.23 -4.78
N LYS A 12 -36.02 6.49 -5.75
CA LYS A 12 -35.39 5.29 -6.33
C LYS A 12 -35.46 5.36 -7.85
N GLY A 13 -34.57 4.63 -8.52
CA GLY A 13 -34.54 4.51 -9.97
C GLY A 13 -33.24 5.00 -10.57
N CYS A 14 -33.24 5.15 -11.89
CA CYS A 14 -32.07 5.51 -12.66
C CYS A 14 -32.24 6.90 -13.26
N PHE A 15 -31.14 7.66 -13.28
CA PHE A 15 -31.18 9.05 -13.71
C PHE A 15 -29.96 9.43 -14.53
N THR A 16 -30.15 10.44 -15.38
CA THR A 16 -29.08 11.06 -16.17
C THR A 16 -29.12 12.57 -16.08
N ALA A 17 -27.94 13.20 -16.15
CA ALA A 17 -27.79 14.64 -16.26
C ALA A 17 -26.58 14.96 -17.16
N ASP A 18 -26.59 16.13 -17.79
CA ASP A 18 -25.48 16.61 -18.63
C ASP A 18 -25.11 18.03 -18.24
N TYR A 19 -23.82 18.33 -18.06
CA TYR A 19 -23.35 19.69 -17.86
C TYR A 19 -23.52 20.52 -19.15
N PRO A 20 -23.99 21.79 -19.09
CA PRO A 20 -24.23 22.63 -17.90
C PRO A 20 -25.63 22.52 -17.28
N ARG A 21 -26.51 21.61 -17.75
CA ARG A 21 -27.85 21.45 -17.19
C ARG A 21 -27.74 20.83 -15.78
N LEU A 22 -28.04 21.63 -14.76
CA LEU A 22 -28.06 21.21 -13.36
C LEU A 22 -29.40 20.56 -12.97
N ALA A 23 -29.89 19.61 -13.76
CA ALA A 23 -31.14 18.89 -13.47
C ALA A 23 -31.04 17.42 -13.90
N TRP A 24 -31.51 16.54 -13.00
CA TRP A 24 -31.65 15.11 -13.26
C TRP A 24 -32.88 14.82 -14.12
N ARG A 25 -32.77 13.80 -14.98
CA ARG A 25 -33.86 13.22 -15.74
C ARG A 25 -33.96 11.74 -15.43
N GLY A 26 -35.15 11.24 -15.17
CA GLY A 26 -35.40 9.81 -15.08
C GLY A 26 -35.00 9.10 -16.38
N SER A 27 -34.40 7.92 -16.24
CA SER A 27 -34.05 7.03 -17.34
C SER A 27 -34.47 5.60 -16.98
N ALA A 28 -34.73 4.78 -17.99
CA ALA A 28 -35.01 3.36 -17.75
C ALA A 28 -33.81 2.70 -17.08
N CYS A 29 -34.06 1.98 -15.99
CA CYS A 29 -33.07 1.06 -15.44
C CYS A 29 -33.02 -0.23 -16.29
N ALA A 30 -31.88 -0.90 -16.26
CA ALA A 30 -31.71 -2.26 -16.74
C ALA A 30 -31.43 -3.22 -15.57
N GLU A 31 -31.47 -4.52 -15.85
CA GLU A 31 -30.90 -5.52 -14.96
C GLU A 31 -29.38 -5.34 -14.89
N ALA A 32 -28.82 -5.35 -13.69
CA ALA A 32 -27.38 -5.27 -13.50
C ALA A 32 -26.69 -6.57 -13.96
N PRO A 33 -25.42 -6.53 -14.40
CA PRO A 33 -24.66 -7.74 -14.68
C PRO A 33 -24.71 -8.73 -13.51
N SER A 34 -24.97 -10.00 -13.79
CA SER A 34 -25.05 -11.06 -12.78
C SER A 34 -23.70 -11.54 -12.26
N ILE A 35 -22.61 -11.02 -12.83
CA ILE A 35 -21.23 -11.36 -12.48
C ILE A 35 -20.89 -10.69 -11.14
N PRO A 36 -20.49 -11.48 -10.11
CA PRO A 36 -20.18 -10.91 -8.81
C PRO A 36 -18.81 -10.22 -8.81
N MET A 37 -18.73 -9.07 -8.13
CA MET A 37 -17.47 -8.46 -7.69
C MET A 37 -17.19 -9.02 -6.31
N ILE A 38 -16.37 -10.06 -6.23
CA ILE A 38 -16.34 -10.92 -5.04
C ILE A 38 -15.54 -10.28 -3.89
N PRO A 39 -15.94 -10.52 -2.63
CA PRO A 39 -15.24 -10.01 -1.46
C PRO A 39 -13.86 -10.67 -1.30
N LYS A 40 -12.91 -9.91 -0.75
CA LYS A 40 -11.62 -10.41 -0.29
C LYS A 40 -11.86 -11.47 0.80
N VAL A 41 -11.40 -12.69 0.54
CA VAL A 41 -11.39 -13.78 1.52
C VAL A 41 -10.00 -14.01 2.12
N PRO A 42 -9.91 -14.62 3.32
CA PRO A 42 -8.65 -14.99 3.93
C PRO A 42 -7.79 -15.83 2.98
N GLY A 43 -6.51 -15.48 2.89
CA GLY A 43 -5.56 -16.17 2.02
C GLY A 43 -4.33 -15.34 1.74
N PRO A 44 -3.47 -15.79 0.82
CA PRO A 44 -2.30 -15.04 0.39
C PRO A 44 -2.69 -13.65 -0.14
N ILE A 45 -1.94 -12.63 0.24
CA ILE A 45 -2.07 -11.27 -0.29
C ILE A 45 -1.13 -11.16 -1.50
N PRO A 46 -1.57 -10.78 -2.71
CA PRO A 46 -0.67 -10.72 -3.87
C PRO A 46 0.31 -9.53 -3.79
N THR A 47 1.24 -9.46 -4.74
CA THR A 47 2.17 -8.32 -4.87
C THR A 47 1.68 -7.20 -5.80
N ILE A 48 0.57 -7.44 -6.49
CA ILE A 48 -0.12 -6.46 -7.36
C ILE A 48 -1.28 -5.82 -6.61
N VAL A 49 -1.85 -4.75 -7.15
CA VAL A 49 -2.96 -4.02 -6.52
C VAL A 49 -4.25 -4.85 -6.47
N GLY A 50 -4.95 -4.80 -5.34
CA GLY A 50 -6.20 -5.52 -5.08
C GLY A 50 -6.02 -6.81 -4.29
N ASN A 51 -7.12 -7.52 -4.03
CA ASN A 51 -7.14 -8.77 -3.25
C ASN A 51 -6.35 -8.67 -1.92
N GLY A 52 -6.57 -7.56 -1.19
CA GLY A 52 -5.93 -7.26 0.10
C GLY A 52 -4.64 -6.44 0.02
N ASN A 53 -3.99 -6.35 -1.14
CA ASN A 53 -2.86 -5.43 -1.35
C ASN A 53 -3.38 -4.12 -1.94
N HIS A 54 -3.99 -3.29 -1.10
CA HIS A 54 -4.53 -2.00 -1.54
C HIS A 54 -4.24 -0.87 -0.54
N ILE A 55 -4.62 0.36 -0.91
CA ILE A 55 -4.61 1.54 -0.07
C ILE A 55 -6.05 2.04 0.06
N VAL A 56 -6.50 2.11 1.30
CA VAL A 56 -7.87 2.43 1.70
C VAL A 56 -7.88 3.69 2.55
N THR A 57 -8.87 4.55 2.29
CA THR A 57 -9.07 5.79 3.03
C THR A 57 -9.98 5.53 4.23
N GLN A 58 -9.43 5.59 5.44
CA GLN A 58 -10.20 5.46 6.68
C GLN A 58 -10.47 6.84 7.29
N THR A 59 -11.70 7.05 7.77
CA THR A 59 -12.05 8.23 8.57
C THR A 59 -11.33 8.24 9.93
N PRO A 60 -10.80 9.39 10.40
CA PRO A 60 -10.23 9.50 11.74
C PRO A 60 -11.30 9.54 12.84
N GLY A 61 -12.58 9.71 12.50
CA GLY A 61 -13.69 9.66 13.45
C GLY A 61 -15.05 9.84 12.79
N GLY A 62 -16.09 9.19 13.32
CA GLY A 62 -17.44 9.21 12.76
C GLY A 62 -17.58 8.46 11.43
N PRO A 63 -18.81 8.13 11.00
CA PRO A 63 -19.03 7.37 9.77
C PRO A 63 -18.86 8.22 8.51
N ILE A 64 -18.35 7.60 7.46
CA ILE A 64 -18.39 8.10 6.08
C ILE A 64 -19.86 8.10 5.63
N SER A 65 -20.29 9.24 5.11
CA SER A 65 -21.60 9.40 4.51
C SER A 65 -21.54 9.41 2.98
N GLN A 66 -20.41 9.87 2.41
CA GLN A 66 -20.13 9.82 0.97
C GLN A 66 -18.65 9.56 0.72
N ALA A 67 -18.33 8.83 -0.34
CA ALA A 67 -16.97 8.71 -0.85
C ALA A 67 -16.93 8.90 -2.36
N PHE A 68 -15.79 9.38 -2.85
CA PHE A 68 -15.59 9.78 -4.24
C PHE A 68 -14.24 9.26 -4.72
N GLY A 69 -14.28 8.53 -5.82
CA GLY A 69 -13.10 8.02 -6.51
C GLY A 69 -12.84 8.77 -7.81
N THR A 70 -11.61 9.26 -7.98
CA THR A 70 -11.16 9.99 -9.18
C THR A 70 -9.71 9.63 -9.53
N PHE A 71 -9.28 9.95 -10.75
CA PHE A 71 -7.90 9.74 -11.21
C PHE A 71 -7.30 11.06 -11.69
N GLU A 72 -6.04 11.31 -11.32
CA GLU A 72 -5.29 12.50 -11.72
C GLU A 72 -3.88 12.14 -12.20
N ASN A 73 -3.22 13.09 -12.87
CA ASN A 73 -1.85 12.91 -13.40
C ASN A 73 -1.67 11.61 -14.20
N VAL A 74 -2.69 11.27 -15.01
CA VAL A 74 -2.72 10.04 -15.81
C VAL A 74 -1.74 10.19 -16.97
N THR A 75 -0.77 9.29 -17.06
CA THR A 75 0.24 9.29 -18.12
C THR A 75 0.45 7.88 -18.67
N GLY A 76 0.81 7.80 -19.95
CA GLY A 76 1.16 6.54 -20.62
C GLY A 76 0.05 5.49 -20.69
N LEU A 77 -1.18 5.79 -20.25
CA LEU A 77 -2.33 4.90 -20.33
C LEU A 77 -2.91 4.89 -21.74
N SER A 78 -2.93 3.71 -22.37
CA SER A 78 -3.47 3.52 -23.72
C SER A 78 -4.42 2.33 -23.83
N SER A 79 -4.33 1.34 -22.95
CA SER A 79 -5.26 0.21 -22.94
C SER A 79 -5.45 -0.41 -21.56
N VAL A 80 -6.61 -1.03 -21.41
CA VAL A 80 -6.92 -2.01 -20.35
C VAL A 80 -7.66 -3.18 -21.00
N SER A 81 -7.49 -4.36 -20.46
CA SER A 81 -8.30 -5.52 -20.82
C SER A 81 -8.49 -6.46 -19.63
N SER A 82 -9.60 -7.19 -19.61
CA SER A 82 -9.88 -8.18 -18.60
C SER A 82 -10.78 -9.27 -19.18
N PRO A 83 -10.60 -10.55 -18.81
CA PRO A 83 -11.63 -11.56 -19.06
C PRO A 83 -12.92 -11.20 -18.32
N ILE A 84 -14.07 -11.49 -18.93
CA ILE A 84 -15.37 -11.31 -18.27
C ILE A 84 -15.57 -12.44 -17.27
N ASN A 85 -15.86 -12.11 -16.00
CA ASN A 85 -15.97 -13.07 -14.90
C ASN A 85 -14.70 -13.92 -14.70
N ASN A 86 -13.53 -13.37 -15.03
CA ASN A 86 -12.26 -14.08 -14.98
C ASN A 86 -12.21 -15.38 -15.83
N VAL A 87 -13.03 -15.45 -16.89
CA VAL A 87 -13.14 -16.61 -17.78
C VAL A 87 -12.92 -16.20 -19.23
N GLY A 88 -12.21 -17.04 -19.98
CA GLY A 88 -12.00 -16.85 -21.41
C GLY A 88 -10.93 -15.80 -21.76
N PRO A 89 -10.84 -15.39 -23.03
CA PRO A 89 -9.85 -14.41 -23.47
C PRO A 89 -10.16 -13.01 -22.91
N PRO A 90 -9.13 -12.17 -22.67
CA PRO A 90 -9.35 -10.78 -22.26
C PRO A 90 -10.12 -9.98 -23.31
N VAL A 91 -11.09 -9.18 -22.84
CA VAL A 91 -11.86 -8.25 -23.67
C VAL A 91 -11.28 -6.85 -23.50
N ALA A 92 -11.03 -6.15 -24.62
CA ALA A 92 -10.51 -4.79 -24.61
C ALA A 92 -11.51 -3.82 -23.96
N ASN A 93 -11.03 -2.94 -23.09
CA ASN A 93 -11.84 -2.06 -22.23
C ASN A 93 -12.82 -2.80 -21.30
N ALA A 94 -12.69 -4.11 -21.08
CA ALA A 94 -13.39 -4.72 -19.97
C ALA A 94 -12.70 -4.37 -18.64
N TYR A 95 -13.42 -3.70 -17.74
CA TYR A 95 -12.96 -3.32 -16.40
C TYR A 95 -14.14 -2.97 -15.50
N THR A 96 -13.88 -2.89 -14.20
CA THR A 96 -14.80 -2.31 -13.22
C THR A 96 -14.12 -1.17 -12.49
N LEU A 97 -14.84 -0.08 -12.27
CA LEU A 97 -14.53 0.84 -11.18
C LEU A 97 -15.31 0.36 -9.97
N GLN A 98 -14.62 0.13 -8.87
CA GLN A 98 -15.25 -0.28 -7.63
C GLN A 98 -14.93 0.74 -6.56
N LEU A 99 -15.97 1.27 -5.92
CA LEU A 99 -15.88 2.01 -4.68
C LEU A 99 -16.52 1.15 -3.60
N ASN A 100 -15.71 0.59 -2.72
CA ASN A 100 -16.16 -0.38 -1.73
C ASN A 100 -16.14 0.22 -0.32
N THR A 101 -17.14 -0.16 0.47
CA THR A 101 -17.16 0.03 1.92
C THR A 101 -16.22 -0.95 2.61
N ASN A 102 -15.88 -0.72 3.88
CA ASN A 102 -15.38 -1.78 4.76
C ASN A 102 -16.44 -2.87 4.96
N PHE A 103 -16.04 -4.04 5.46
CA PHE A 103 -16.99 -4.99 6.02
C PHE A 103 -17.53 -4.46 7.36
N PHE A 104 -18.82 -4.62 7.62
CA PHE A 104 -19.47 -4.07 8.81
C PHE A 104 -20.55 -4.99 9.41
N PRO A 105 -20.87 -4.87 10.71
CA PRO A 105 -22.06 -5.52 11.27
C PRO A 105 -23.34 -4.94 10.67
N THR A 106 -24.35 -5.77 10.42
CA THR A 106 -25.63 -5.35 9.85
C THR A 106 -26.81 -6.16 10.40
N PRO A 107 -27.98 -5.55 10.61
CA PRO A 107 -29.22 -6.28 10.90
C PRO A 107 -29.61 -7.30 9.81
N ALA A 108 -29.16 -7.10 8.57
CA ALA A 108 -29.44 -8.01 7.46
C ALA A 108 -28.84 -9.41 7.66
N CYS A 109 -27.88 -9.56 8.57
CA CYS A 109 -27.28 -10.83 8.97
C CYS A 109 -28.11 -11.65 9.98
N ALA A 110 -29.28 -11.18 10.42
CA ALA A 110 -30.08 -11.86 11.45
C ALA A 110 -30.49 -13.30 11.08
N GLY A 111 -30.63 -13.61 9.79
CA GLY A 111 -30.96 -14.96 9.30
C GLY A 111 -29.76 -15.85 8.97
N ALA A 112 -28.54 -15.38 9.18
CA ALA A 112 -27.32 -16.17 8.95
C ALA A 112 -27.23 -17.35 9.94
N ALA A 113 -26.46 -18.38 9.60
CA ALA A 113 -26.26 -19.54 10.48
C ALA A 113 -25.63 -19.14 11.82
N ILE A 114 -24.69 -18.18 11.78
CA ILE A 114 -24.11 -17.56 12.97
C ILE A 114 -24.11 -16.03 12.73
N PRO A 115 -25.15 -15.29 13.17
CA PRO A 115 -25.29 -13.86 12.90
C PRO A 115 -24.09 -13.01 13.31
N ALA A 116 -23.37 -13.42 14.37
CA ALA A 116 -22.18 -12.71 14.86
C ALA A 116 -20.94 -12.83 13.94
N LEU A 117 -20.90 -13.81 13.03
CA LEU A 117 -19.82 -13.99 12.06
C LEU A 117 -20.17 -13.41 10.68
N CYS A 118 -21.45 -13.16 10.42
CA CYS A 118 -21.90 -12.55 9.19
C CYS A 118 -21.66 -11.04 9.22
N THR A 119 -21.18 -10.50 8.10
CA THR A 119 -21.00 -9.05 7.91
C THR A 119 -21.68 -8.59 6.63
N GLY A 120 -22.11 -7.33 6.63
CA GLY A 120 -22.54 -6.61 5.46
C GLY A 120 -21.34 -6.04 4.71
N TRP A 121 -21.49 -5.94 3.40
CA TRP A 121 -20.56 -5.23 2.53
C TRP A 121 -21.33 -4.63 1.35
N GLN A 122 -20.90 -3.45 0.93
CA GLN A 122 -21.55 -2.69 -0.13
C GLN A 122 -20.53 -2.11 -1.09
N GLN A 123 -20.83 -2.25 -2.38
CA GLN A 123 -20.00 -1.79 -3.48
C GLN A 123 -20.82 -0.88 -4.41
N PHE A 124 -20.25 0.27 -4.75
CA PHE A 124 -20.75 1.11 -5.83
C PHE A 124 -19.89 0.80 -7.05
N ILE A 125 -20.52 0.32 -8.13
CA ILE A 125 -19.81 -0.28 -9.25
C ILE A 125 -20.18 0.43 -10.54
N PHE A 126 -19.17 0.81 -11.32
CA PHE A 126 -19.32 1.02 -12.75
C PHE A 126 -18.60 -0.11 -13.49
N ALA A 127 -19.36 -0.95 -14.21
CA ALA A 127 -18.83 -2.08 -14.97
C ALA A 127 -18.91 -1.78 -16.46
N ASN A 128 -17.78 -1.77 -17.17
CA ASN A 128 -17.70 -1.62 -18.62
C ASN A 128 -17.26 -2.94 -19.24
N ASP A 129 -18.09 -3.57 -20.06
CA ASP A 129 -17.82 -4.91 -20.63
C ASP A 129 -17.02 -4.87 -21.95
N GLY A 130 -16.55 -3.67 -22.33
CA GLY A 130 -15.90 -3.38 -23.61
C GLY A 130 -16.87 -2.95 -24.71
N SER A 131 -18.18 -3.07 -24.50
CA SER A 131 -19.24 -2.68 -25.43
C SER A 131 -20.26 -1.71 -24.83
N ASN A 132 -20.57 -1.85 -23.54
CA ASN A 132 -21.51 -1.01 -22.78
C ASN A 132 -21.05 -0.87 -21.32
N GLY A 133 -21.49 0.22 -20.68
CA GLY A 133 -21.32 0.45 -19.25
C GLY A 133 -22.60 0.27 -18.45
N ALA A 134 -22.47 -0.16 -17.20
CA ALA A 134 -23.56 -0.25 -16.23
C ALA A 134 -23.11 0.30 -14.87
N LEU A 135 -23.89 1.23 -14.32
CA LEU A 135 -23.71 1.75 -12.96
C LEU A 135 -24.75 1.12 -12.03
N TYR A 136 -24.30 0.43 -10.98
CA TYR A 136 -25.17 -0.24 -10.02
C TYR A 136 -24.54 -0.32 -8.62
N ILE A 137 -25.35 -0.70 -7.63
CA ILE A 137 -24.91 -1.00 -6.27
C ILE A 137 -25.00 -2.51 -6.10
N GLN A 138 -23.95 -3.13 -5.58
CA GLN A 138 -23.94 -4.54 -5.21
C GLN A 138 -23.83 -4.67 -3.70
N TYR A 139 -24.81 -5.35 -3.12
CA TYR A 139 -24.94 -5.63 -1.70
C TYR A 139 -24.51 -7.05 -1.41
N TRP A 140 -23.85 -7.26 -0.28
CA TRP A 140 -23.34 -8.56 0.14
C TRP A 140 -23.66 -8.85 1.61
N LEU A 141 -24.01 -10.11 1.89
CA LEU A 141 -23.96 -10.74 3.20
C LEU A 141 -22.86 -11.81 3.17
N LEU A 142 -21.81 -11.59 3.94
CA LEU A 142 -20.61 -12.40 3.96
C LEU A 142 -20.76 -13.53 4.98
N VAL A 143 -20.32 -14.75 4.63
CA VAL A 143 -20.34 -15.91 5.55
C VAL A 143 -21.75 -16.14 6.16
N TYR A 144 -22.79 -16.00 5.33
CA TYR A 144 -24.18 -16.13 5.74
C TYR A 144 -24.52 -17.58 6.12
N ASN A 145 -23.93 -18.56 5.42
CA ASN A 145 -23.95 -19.99 5.75
C ASN A 145 -25.33 -20.61 5.97
N ASN A 146 -26.36 -19.98 5.40
CA ASN A 146 -27.73 -20.45 5.27
C ASN A 146 -28.20 -20.20 3.82
N PRO A 147 -29.33 -20.76 3.38
CA PRO A 147 -29.94 -20.35 2.11
C PRO A 147 -30.13 -18.85 2.06
N CYS A 148 -29.69 -18.22 0.97
CA CYS A 148 -29.75 -16.76 0.84
C CYS A 148 -31.19 -16.24 0.93
N PRO A 149 -31.39 -15.00 1.44
CA PRO A 149 -32.72 -14.41 1.50
C PRO A 149 -33.38 -14.33 0.11
N ALA A 150 -34.70 -14.27 0.06
CA ALA A 150 -35.43 -14.22 -1.21
C ALA A 150 -34.94 -13.05 -2.10
N GLY A 151 -34.66 -13.34 -3.37
CA GLY A 151 -34.15 -12.36 -4.34
C GLY A 151 -32.65 -12.06 -4.22
N TRP A 152 -31.90 -12.85 -3.43
CA TRP A 152 -30.43 -12.81 -3.38
C TRP A 152 -29.84 -14.01 -4.11
N THR A 153 -28.68 -13.79 -4.71
CA THR A 153 -27.89 -14.81 -5.40
C THR A 153 -26.89 -15.43 -4.44
N SER A 154 -26.80 -16.76 -4.43
CA SER A 154 -25.84 -17.51 -3.62
C SER A 154 -24.53 -17.72 -4.37
N THR A 155 -23.41 -17.44 -3.71
CA THR A 155 -22.05 -17.77 -4.16
C THR A 155 -21.35 -18.57 -3.07
N ILE A 156 -20.78 -19.73 -3.41
CA ILE A 156 -19.96 -20.50 -2.46
C ILE A 156 -18.50 -20.10 -2.60
N ILE A 157 -17.89 -19.60 -1.53
CA ILE A 157 -16.48 -19.20 -1.50
C ILE A 157 -15.81 -19.90 -0.33
N LEU A 158 -14.80 -20.72 -0.61
CA LEU A 158 -14.06 -21.51 0.39
C LEU A 158 -14.95 -22.39 1.30
N GLY A 159 -16.12 -22.80 0.80
CA GLY A 159 -17.08 -23.64 1.54
C GLY A 159 -18.16 -22.85 2.28
N ASP A 160 -18.00 -21.53 2.41
CA ASP A 160 -18.99 -20.65 3.02
C ASP A 160 -19.97 -20.11 1.97
N THR A 161 -21.22 -19.90 2.38
CA THR A 161 -22.27 -19.29 1.55
C THR A 161 -22.27 -17.79 1.73
N TYR A 162 -22.04 -17.08 0.63
CA TYR A 162 -22.15 -15.63 0.51
C TYR A 162 -23.40 -15.29 -0.30
N CYS A 163 -24.09 -14.23 0.08
CA CYS A 163 -25.29 -13.78 -0.61
C CYS A 163 -25.06 -12.41 -1.22
N SER A 164 -25.33 -12.25 -2.51
CA SER A 164 -25.26 -10.95 -3.19
C SER A 164 -26.60 -10.53 -3.79
N LYS A 165 -26.81 -9.22 -3.90
CA LYS A 165 -27.96 -8.63 -4.57
C LYS A 165 -27.54 -7.33 -5.24
N ASN A 166 -27.98 -7.14 -6.48
CA ASN A 166 -27.74 -5.89 -7.21
C ASN A 166 -28.97 -4.98 -7.14
N SER A 167 -28.73 -3.67 -7.09
CA SER A 167 -29.74 -2.68 -7.47
C SER A 167 -30.03 -2.77 -8.99
N PRO A 168 -31.13 -2.17 -9.47
CA PRO A 168 -31.25 -1.84 -10.88
C PRO A 168 -30.06 -0.99 -11.36
N ALA A 169 -29.68 -1.15 -12.63
CA ALA A 169 -28.52 -0.48 -13.21
C ALA A 169 -28.91 0.72 -14.09
N ALA A 170 -28.19 1.83 -13.93
CA ALA A 170 -28.17 2.91 -14.90
C ALA A 170 -27.29 2.51 -16.09
N VAL A 171 -27.86 2.53 -17.29
CA VAL A 171 -27.17 2.15 -18.53
C VAL A 171 -26.33 3.30 -19.05
N VAL A 172 -25.06 3.03 -19.34
CA VAL A 172 -24.16 3.89 -20.11
C VAL A 172 -23.98 3.25 -21.47
N ALA A 173 -24.71 3.76 -22.46
CA ALA A 173 -24.73 3.16 -23.80
C ALA A 173 -23.37 3.30 -24.49
N GLY A 174 -22.86 2.21 -25.03
CA GLY A 174 -21.59 2.16 -25.73
C GLY A 174 -20.38 1.99 -24.80
N ASN A 175 -19.26 1.61 -25.42
CA ASN A 175 -18.01 1.39 -24.71
C ASN A 175 -17.56 2.70 -24.06
N THR A 176 -17.06 2.61 -22.82
CA THR A 176 -16.43 3.71 -22.10
C THR A 176 -14.91 3.48 -22.04
N PRO A 177 -14.12 4.01 -22.99
CA PRO A 177 -12.69 3.72 -23.06
C PRO A 177 -11.95 4.17 -21.80
N ILE A 178 -11.03 3.34 -21.32
CA ILE A 178 -10.23 3.65 -20.12
C ILE A 178 -9.34 4.88 -20.31
N THR A 179 -9.04 5.29 -21.54
CA THR A 179 -8.27 6.50 -21.84
C THR A 179 -8.98 7.79 -21.40
N LEU A 180 -10.27 7.74 -21.09
CA LEU A 180 -11.06 8.84 -20.55
C LEU A 180 -11.02 8.93 -19.01
N ILE A 181 -10.24 8.10 -18.33
CA ILE A 181 -10.30 7.92 -16.86
C ILE A 181 -10.06 9.20 -16.05
N SER A 182 -9.32 10.17 -16.59
CA SER A 182 -9.12 11.49 -15.95
C SER A 182 -10.41 12.33 -15.87
N SER A 183 -11.45 11.94 -16.61
CA SER A 183 -12.77 12.57 -16.57
C SER A 183 -13.77 11.82 -15.69
N PHE A 184 -13.36 10.71 -15.07
CA PHE A 184 -14.24 9.85 -14.28
C PHE A 184 -14.34 10.31 -12.82
N GLU A 185 -15.54 10.25 -12.27
CA GLU A 185 -15.81 10.38 -10.84
C GLU A 185 -16.88 9.36 -10.46
N LEU A 186 -16.53 8.36 -9.66
CA LEU A 186 -17.48 7.41 -9.07
C LEU A 186 -17.78 7.84 -7.64
N THR A 187 -19.05 7.96 -7.29
CA THR A 187 -19.51 8.40 -5.97
C THR A 187 -20.46 7.36 -5.38
N GLY A 188 -20.26 7.06 -4.10
CA GLY A 188 -21.20 6.34 -3.26
C GLY A 188 -21.70 7.24 -2.14
N ASP A 189 -22.99 7.18 -1.86
CA ASP A 189 -23.68 8.02 -0.89
C ASP A 189 -24.73 7.21 -0.12
N VAL A 190 -24.66 7.28 1.22
CA VAL A 190 -25.55 6.57 2.17
C VAL A 190 -26.24 7.55 3.14
N THR A 191 -26.30 8.85 2.80
CA THR A 191 -26.87 9.91 3.66
C THR A 191 -28.39 9.86 3.80
N GLY A 192 -29.08 9.28 2.82
CA GLY A 192 -30.54 9.26 2.75
C GLY A 192 -31.17 7.95 3.22
N ALA A 193 -32.48 7.80 2.96
CA ALA A 193 -33.20 6.53 3.12
C ALA A 193 -32.87 5.50 2.02
N VAL A 194 -32.03 5.89 1.07
CA VAL A 194 -31.60 5.13 -0.10
C VAL A 194 -30.10 5.26 -0.24
N ASP A 195 -29.49 4.24 -0.82
CA ASP A 195 -28.12 4.28 -1.27
C ASP A 195 -28.08 4.79 -2.71
N LEU A 196 -27.11 5.65 -3.00
CA LEU A 196 -26.97 6.31 -4.29
C LEU A 196 -25.56 6.08 -4.85
N ALA A 197 -25.51 5.52 -6.05
CA ALA A 197 -24.31 5.50 -6.88
C ALA A 197 -24.40 6.59 -7.94
N THR A 198 -23.33 7.36 -8.15
CA THR A 198 -23.22 8.32 -9.26
C THR A 198 -21.93 8.10 -10.02
N MET A 199 -22.00 8.05 -11.36
CA MET A 199 -20.85 7.97 -12.25
C MET A 199 -20.82 9.18 -13.18
N LYS A 200 -19.73 9.93 -13.13
CA LYS A 200 -19.42 11.01 -14.08
C LYS A 200 -18.51 10.50 -15.18
N ILE A 201 -18.81 10.86 -16.42
CA ILE A 201 -17.92 10.67 -17.56
C ILE A 201 -17.92 11.97 -18.35
N GLY A 202 -16.85 12.77 -18.22
CA GLY A 202 -16.78 14.08 -18.87
C GLY A 202 -17.91 15.02 -18.43
N ALA A 203 -18.83 15.34 -19.34
CA ALA A 203 -19.99 16.20 -19.07
C ALA A 203 -21.24 15.41 -18.62
N SER A 204 -21.30 14.11 -18.88
CA SER A 204 -22.46 13.27 -18.58
C SER A 204 -22.36 12.65 -17.20
N VAL A 205 -23.50 12.50 -16.55
CA VAL A 205 -23.62 11.97 -15.20
C VAL A 205 -24.77 10.99 -15.15
N TYR A 206 -24.51 9.82 -14.59
CA TYR A 206 -25.45 8.73 -14.44
C TYR A 206 -25.63 8.45 -12.95
N ALA A 207 -26.83 8.12 -12.53
CA ALA A 207 -27.12 7.74 -11.16
C ALA A 207 -28.07 6.55 -11.09
N THR A 208 -27.86 5.70 -10.09
CA THR A 208 -28.87 4.75 -9.63
C THR A 208 -29.08 4.94 -8.13
N ALA A 209 -30.34 4.91 -7.69
CA ALA A 209 -30.70 4.98 -6.30
C ALA A 209 -31.61 3.80 -5.95
N ASP A 210 -31.30 3.09 -4.87
CA ASP A 210 -32.13 2.01 -4.38
C ASP A 210 -32.13 1.96 -2.85
N THR A 211 -33.02 1.15 -2.30
CA THR A 211 -33.15 0.86 -0.88
C THR A 211 -31.78 0.58 -0.26
N ASN A 212 -31.53 1.14 0.92
CA ASN A 212 -30.39 0.75 1.74
C ASN A 212 -30.67 -0.61 2.39
N ILE A 213 -30.19 -1.69 1.78
CA ILE A 213 -30.56 -3.07 2.17
C ILE A 213 -29.63 -3.66 3.24
N VAL A 214 -28.35 -3.27 3.23
CA VAL A 214 -27.35 -3.78 4.18
C VAL A 214 -27.05 -2.81 5.31
N ASP A 215 -27.66 -1.63 5.34
CA ASP A 215 -27.55 -0.65 6.43
C ASP A 215 -26.11 -0.22 6.71
N ALA A 216 -25.42 0.25 5.67
CA ALA A 216 -24.04 0.75 5.78
C ALA A 216 -23.95 2.04 6.62
N THR A 217 -25.07 2.77 6.76
CA THR A 217 -25.16 4.02 7.52
C THR A 217 -24.68 3.81 8.96
N GLY A 218 -23.75 4.65 9.41
CA GLY A 218 -23.17 4.55 10.75
C GLY A 218 -22.02 3.56 10.90
N ASN A 219 -21.87 2.59 9.99
CA ASN A 219 -20.80 1.58 10.04
C ASN A 219 -19.77 1.67 8.91
N TRP A 220 -20.04 2.46 7.87
CA TRP A 220 -19.07 2.77 6.82
C TRP A 220 -17.99 3.72 7.37
N ILE A 221 -16.76 3.22 7.54
CA ILE A 221 -15.62 3.98 8.07
C ILE A 221 -14.38 3.93 7.17
N MET A 222 -14.36 3.04 6.17
CA MET A 222 -13.28 2.98 5.19
C MET A 222 -13.81 2.90 3.76
N ALA A 223 -13.15 3.59 2.84
CA ALA A 223 -13.47 3.60 1.42
C ALA A 223 -12.29 3.10 0.59
N GLU A 224 -12.51 2.02 -0.15
CA GLU A 224 -11.60 1.46 -1.15
C GLU A 224 -12.04 1.94 -2.54
N PHE A 225 -11.11 2.39 -3.38
CA PHE A 225 -11.44 2.76 -4.76
C PHE A 225 -10.32 2.37 -5.72
N ASN A 226 -10.67 1.73 -6.84
CA ASN A 226 -9.77 1.59 -7.99
C ASN A 226 -10.47 1.05 -9.26
N VAL A 227 -9.68 0.86 -10.32
CA VAL A 227 -9.98 0.00 -11.46
C VAL A 227 -9.55 -1.44 -11.15
N PHE A 228 -10.45 -2.38 -11.40
CA PHE A 228 -10.22 -3.81 -11.23
C PHE A 228 -10.73 -4.61 -12.44
N GLY A 229 -10.45 -5.91 -12.47
CA GLY A 229 -10.96 -6.80 -13.50
C GLY A 229 -12.49 -6.87 -13.53
N TYR A 230 -13.04 -7.43 -14.59
CA TYR A 230 -14.50 -7.53 -14.76
C TYR A 230 -15.06 -8.73 -13.96
N GLY A 231 -15.00 -8.62 -12.63
CA GLY A 231 -15.58 -9.55 -11.66
C GLY A 231 -14.92 -10.93 -11.60
N GLY A 232 -15.47 -11.78 -10.72
CA GLY A 232 -14.98 -13.15 -10.50
C GLY A 232 -13.56 -13.24 -9.93
N GLY A 233 -13.09 -12.19 -9.24
CA GLY A 233 -11.70 -12.09 -8.79
C GLY A 233 -10.69 -11.88 -9.92
N GLY A 234 -11.17 -11.42 -11.08
CA GLY A 234 -10.35 -11.17 -12.26
C GLY A 234 -9.41 -9.97 -12.13
N MET A 235 -8.39 -9.96 -12.99
CA MET A 235 -7.41 -8.88 -13.07
C MET A 235 -7.72 -7.94 -14.25
N ALA A 236 -7.65 -6.63 -14.03
CA ALA A 236 -7.52 -5.64 -15.09
C ALA A 236 -6.05 -5.52 -15.51
N THR A 237 -5.77 -5.74 -16.79
CA THR A 237 -4.42 -5.69 -17.35
C THR A 237 -4.23 -4.40 -18.15
N PHE A 238 -3.47 -3.48 -17.58
CA PHE A 238 -3.05 -2.22 -18.20
C PHE A 238 -1.80 -2.40 -19.06
N ASN A 239 -1.60 -1.49 -20.02
CA ASN A 239 -0.39 -1.42 -20.83
C ASN A 239 0.85 -1.00 -20.03
N ALA A 240 2.04 -1.40 -20.52
CA ALA A 240 3.36 -1.27 -19.87
C ALA A 240 3.70 0.11 -19.26
N THR A 241 3.18 1.19 -19.84
CA THR A 241 3.51 2.58 -19.48
C THR A 241 2.41 3.26 -18.67
N ALA A 242 1.33 2.56 -18.33
CA ALA A 242 0.22 3.12 -17.57
C ALA A 242 0.69 3.60 -16.19
N SER A 243 0.28 4.82 -15.86
CA SER A 243 0.55 5.47 -14.58
C SER A 243 -0.61 6.40 -14.25
N ALA A 244 -1.11 6.34 -13.01
CA ALA A 244 -2.17 7.22 -12.55
C ALA A 244 -2.07 7.46 -11.04
N HIS A 245 -2.43 8.66 -10.61
CA HIS A 245 -2.70 8.92 -9.21
C HIS A 245 -4.17 8.64 -8.94
N VAL A 246 -4.45 7.71 -8.06
CA VAL A 246 -5.81 7.38 -7.61
C VAL A 246 -6.11 8.22 -6.38
N ARG A 247 -7.25 8.91 -6.40
CA ARG A 247 -7.69 9.79 -5.32
C ARG A 247 -9.01 9.28 -4.75
N THR A 248 -9.04 9.05 -3.45
CA THR A 248 -10.24 8.71 -2.69
C THR A 248 -10.53 9.80 -1.68
N ARG A 249 -11.62 10.54 -1.92
CA ARG A 249 -12.12 11.59 -1.04
C ARG A 249 -13.31 11.08 -0.24
N ILE A 250 -13.42 11.47 1.03
CA ILE A 250 -14.51 11.07 1.91
C ILE A 250 -15.19 12.28 2.54
N ASN A 251 -16.49 12.19 2.77
CA ASN A 251 -17.26 13.10 3.59
C ASN A 251 -17.74 12.32 4.82
N TYR A 252 -17.36 12.78 6.01
CA TYR A 252 -17.75 12.16 7.28
C TYR A 252 -18.16 13.23 8.33
N GLY A 253 -18.41 14.46 7.90
CA GLY A 253 -18.80 15.57 8.76
C GLY A 253 -17.64 16.34 9.41
N ALA A 254 -16.38 15.98 9.15
CA ALA A 254 -15.22 16.76 9.59
C ALA A 254 -14.11 16.85 8.52
N MET A 255 -13.03 17.55 8.87
CA MET A 255 -11.95 17.99 7.97
C MET A 255 -10.53 17.45 8.28
N PRO A 256 -10.22 16.84 9.45
CA PRO A 256 -8.92 16.19 9.64
C PRO A 256 -8.56 15.21 8.52
N ALA A 257 -7.26 15.07 8.27
CA ALA A 257 -6.74 14.17 7.24
C ALA A 257 -7.16 12.72 7.52
N PRO A 258 -7.45 11.91 6.48
CA PRO A 258 -7.78 10.50 6.66
C PRO A 258 -6.59 9.69 7.15
N ILE A 259 -6.90 8.53 7.73
CA ILE A 259 -5.93 7.49 8.05
C ILE A 259 -5.74 6.62 6.81
N CYS A 260 -4.50 6.38 6.41
CA CYS A 260 -4.17 5.40 5.38
C CYS A 260 -4.24 3.99 5.97
N GLN A 261 -4.88 3.06 5.26
CA GLN A 261 -4.89 1.63 5.58
C GLN A 261 -4.43 0.80 4.38
N ALA A 262 -3.45 -0.08 4.59
CA ALA A 262 -2.84 -0.93 3.57
C ALA A 262 -3.56 -2.29 3.45
N ILE A 263 -4.86 -2.25 3.24
CA ILE A 263 -5.76 -3.41 3.14
C ILE A 263 -6.64 -3.26 1.90
N GLY A 264 -7.47 -4.25 1.58
CA GLY A 264 -8.48 -4.16 0.52
C GLY A 264 -9.67 -5.07 0.77
N PHE A 265 -10.81 -4.78 0.15
CA PHE A 265 -12.09 -5.48 0.38
C PHE A 265 -12.59 -6.25 -0.83
N THR A 266 -12.16 -5.91 -2.04
CA THR A 266 -12.39 -6.72 -3.25
C THR A 266 -11.33 -7.82 -3.42
N ALA A 267 -11.71 -8.97 -4.00
CA ALA A 267 -10.77 -9.98 -4.47
C ALA A 267 -10.29 -9.74 -5.92
N GLU A 268 -10.91 -8.83 -6.67
CA GLU A 268 -10.41 -8.42 -7.98
C GLU A 268 -9.09 -7.64 -7.86
N THR A 269 -8.31 -7.62 -8.94
CA THR A 269 -6.98 -6.99 -8.97
C THR A 269 -6.80 -6.13 -10.21
N ASN A 270 -5.70 -5.37 -10.24
CA ASN A 270 -5.09 -4.89 -11.47
C ASN A 270 -3.59 -5.17 -11.48
N ASN A 271 -2.96 -5.14 -12.66
CA ASN A 271 -1.55 -5.51 -12.82
C ASN A 271 -0.55 -4.40 -12.41
N LEU A 272 -1.00 -3.25 -11.91
CA LEU A 272 -0.12 -2.17 -11.48
C LEU A 272 0.48 -2.45 -10.09
N ASN A 273 1.48 -1.66 -9.73
CA ASN A 273 2.12 -1.64 -8.42
C ASN A 273 2.08 -0.22 -7.85
N PHE A 274 2.23 -0.08 -6.53
CA PHE A 274 2.40 1.22 -5.90
C PHE A 274 3.72 1.88 -6.32
N GLY A 275 3.63 3.14 -6.73
CA GLY A 275 4.76 4.01 -6.99
C GLY A 275 5.12 4.85 -5.76
N LEU A 276 6.32 5.44 -5.79
CA LEU A 276 6.74 6.49 -4.86
C LEU A 276 6.32 7.87 -5.41
N PRO A 277 6.09 8.90 -4.58
CA PRO A 277 6.31 8.97 -3.12
C PRO A 277 5.19 8.32 -2.27
N GLN A 278 5.38 8.31 -0.95
CA GLN A 278 4.35 7.97 0.05
C GLN A 278 2.99 8.58 -0.33
N PRO A 279 1.85 7.88 -0.14
CA PRO A 279 0.53 8.46 -0.38
C PRO A 279 0.32 9.73 0.46
N PRO A 280 0.23 10.93 -0.14
CA PRO A 280 -0.10 12.10 0.65
C PRO A 280 -1.54 11.98 1.17
N SER A 281 -1.71 12.06 2.49
CA SER A 281 -3.00 12.36 3.13
C SER A 281 -3.10 13.87 3.30
N THR A 282 -4.13 14.49 2.73
CA THR A 282 -4.31 15.94 2.85
C THR A 282 -5.48 16.28 3.77
N PRO A 283 -5.31 17.25 4.71
CA PRO A 283 -6.44 17.84 5.41
C PRO A 283 -7.47 18.38 4.42
N GLY A 284 -8.74 18.40 4.83
CA GLY A 284 -9.84 18.78 3.96
C GLY A 284 -9.66 20.16 3.32
N THR A 285 -9.85 20.23 2.01
CA THR A 285 -10.29 21.46 1.32
C THR A 285 -11.82 21.55 1.44
N PRO A 286 -12.51 22.64 1.03
CA PRO A 286 -13.98 22.66 1.01
C PRO A 286 -14.65 21.49 0.27
N ALA A 287 -13.89 20.72 -0.53
CA ALA A 287 -14.35 19.49 -1.16
C ALA A 287 -14.35 18.27 -0.22
N GLY A 288 -13.59 18.25 0.86
CA GLY A 288 -13.47 17.13 1.81
C GLY A 288 -12.05 16.53 1.90
N PRO A 289 -11.73 15.84 3.00
CA PRO A 289 -10.44 15.16 3.20
C PRO A 289 -10.26 13.97 2.26
N ASN A 290 -9.01 13.70 1.88
CA ASN A 290 -8.70 12.71 0.85
C ASN A 290 -7.32 12.08 1.04
N LEU A 291 -7.15 10.94 0.38
CA LEU A 291 -5.90 10.23 0.21
C LEU A 291 -5.63 10.04 -1.28
N VAL A 292 -4.36 10.20 -1.69
CA VAL A 292 -3.92 9.97 -3.07
C VAL A 292 -2.75 8.99 -3.06
N PHE A 293 -2.73 8.03 -3.97
CA PHE A 293 -1.57 7.16 -4.19
C PHE A 293 -1.28 6.98 -5.68
N LEU A 294 -0.01 6.74 -6.02
CA LEU A 294 0.44 6.47 -7.38
C LEU A 294 0.42 4.98 -7.65
N GLU A 295 -0.12 4.58 -8.80
CA GLU A 295 0.03 3.23 -9.34
C GLU A 295 0.66 3.28 -10.73
N ASN A 296 1.62 2.40 -10.98
CA ASN A 296 2.24 2.19 -12.28
C ASN A 296 2.89 0.80 -12.40
N LEU A 297 3.24 0.40 -13.63
CA LEU A 297 3.90 -0.90 -13.86
C LEU A 297 5.38 -0.95 -13.46
N PRO A 298 6.21 0.09 -13.73
CA PRO A 298 7.61 0.08 -13.30
C PRO A 298 7.76 -0.19 -11.80
N GLY A 299 6.77 0.23 -11.00
CA GLY A 299 6.56 -0.19 -9.62
C GLY A 299 7.78 -0.09 -8.70
N GLY A 300 7.68 -0.71 -7.53
CA GLY A 300 8.82 -0.98 -6.67
C GLY A 300 8.73 -0.43 -5.25
N ALA A 301 7.66 0.32 -4.90
CA ALA A 301 7.43 0.71 -3.52
C ALA A 301 7.28 -0.55 -2.65
N ALA A 302 8.04 -0.61 -1.57
CA ALA A 302 7.98 -1.72 -0.62
C ALA A 302 6.76 -1.67 0.30
N ALA A 303 6.04 -0.54 0.28
CA ALA A 303 4.97 -0.23 1.21
C ALA A 303 3.76 0.38 0.50
N ASN A 304 2.65 0.38 1.24
CA ASN A 304 1.38 0.91 0.78
C ASN A 304 1.13 2.28 1.43
N CYS A 305 1.21 2.41 2.76
CA CYS A 305 0.89 3.67 3.45
C CYS A 305 2.08 4.56 3.79
N ASP A 306 3.22 3.98 4.12
CA ASP A 306 4.47 4.69 4.38
C ASP A 306 5.64 3.72 4.38
N ALA A 307 6.85 4.18 4.06
CA ALA A 307 8.04 3.36 3.96
C ALA A 307 9.27 4.02 4.59
N ALA A 308 10.15 3.18 5.10
CA ALA A 308 11.51 3.52 5.50
C ALA A 308 12.45 2.45 4.97
N ASN A 309 13.73 2.77 4.79
CA ASN A 309 14.65 1.82 4.20
C ASN A 309 16.07 1.95 4.74
N THR A 310 16.80 0.84 4.63
CA THR A 310 18.24 0.77 4.85
C THR A 310 18.90 -0.07 3.77
N TRP A 311 20.02 0.42 3.26
CA TRP A 311 20.75 -0.21 2.17
C TRP A 311 22.23 0.09 2.23
N GLY A 312 22.97 -0.51 1.30
CA GLY A 312 24.35 -0.13 1.04
C GLY A 312 25.27 -0.38 2.22
N ASP A 313 26.28 0.46 2.37
CA ASP A 313 27.07 0.69 3.58
C ASP A 313 26.22 1.43 4.63
N THR A 314 25.14 0.76 5.01
CA THR A 314 24.14 1.14 6.00
C THR A 314 23.81 2.64 6.08
N HIS A 315 23.17 3.10 5.02
CA HIS A 315 22.37 4.32 5.07
C HIS A 315 21.00 4.01 5.70
N GLN A 316 20.47 4.94 6.48
CA GLN A 316 19.15 4.89 7.09
C GLN A 316 18.30 6.03 6.51
N VAL A 317 17.15 5.69 5.95
CA VAL A 317 16.11 6.66 5.57
C VAL A 317 14.88 6.35 6.41
N THR A 318 14.57 7.22 7.37
CA THR A 318 13.49 7.01 8.33
C THR A 318 12.11 7.33 7.75
N PHE A 319 11.04 6.90 8.42
CA PHE A 319 9.65 7.20 8.01
C PHE A 319 9.37 8.72 7.93
N GLY A 320 9.99 9.52 8.79
CA GLY A 320 9.89 10.98 8.74
C GLY A 320 10.66 11.63 7.59
N GLY A 321 11.45 10.87 6.81
CA GLY A 321 12.26 11.37 5.69
C GLY A 321 13.65 11.87 6.07
N LEU A 322 14.19 11.45 7.22
CA LEU A 322 15.57 11.73 7.64
C LEU A 322 16.54 10.71 7.01
N LEU A 323 17.58 11.20 6.35
CA LEU A 323 18.75 10.42 5.97
C LEU A 323 19.85 10.53 7.02
N TYR A 324 20.39 9.41 7.50
CA TYR A 324 21.64 9.38 8.28
C TYR A 324 22.40 8.05 8.11
N ASP A 325 23.71 8.04 8.34
CA ASP A 325 24.56 6.85 8.24
C ASP A 325 24.73 6.19 9.60
N PHE A 326 24.65 4.85 9.64
CA PHE A 326 24.76 4.09 10.88
C PHE A 326 25.66 2.86 10.72
N GLN A 327 26.95 3.03 11.01
CA GLN A 327 27.99 2.03 10.71
C GLN A 327 28.30 1.04 11.84
N ALA A 328 27.42 0.92 12.84
CA ALA A 328 27.63 0.00 13.95
C ALA A 328 27.33 -1.44 13.54
N THR A 329 28.10 -2.40 14.05
CA THR A 329 27.94 -3.83 13.75
C THR A 329 27.25 -4.56 14.88
N GLY A 330 26.48 -5.60 14.59
CA GLY A 330 25.63 -6.32 15.56
C GLY A 330 24.16 -6.34 15.12
N ASP A 331 23.27 -6.72 16.04
CA ASP A 331 21.83 -6.78 15.79
C ASP A 331 21.15 -5.51 16.29
N PHE A 332 20.24 -4.94 15.50
CA PHE A 332 19.54 -3.71 15.83
C PHE A 332 18.06 -3.79 15.52
N VAL A 333 17.25 -3.11 16.34
CA VAL A 333 15.85 -2.85 16.03
C VAL A 333 15.77 -1.70 15.03
N GLU A 334 15.35 -2.01 13.80
CA GLU A 334 15.13 -1.00 12.77
C GLU A 334 13.78 -0.31 12.96
N ALA A 335 12.72 -1.08 13.17
CA ALA A 335 11.37 -0.55 13.36
C ALA A 335 10.54 -1.41 14.33
N GLN A 336 9.71 -0.76 15.15
CA GLN A 336 8.71 -1.34 16.02
C GLN A 336 7.41 -0.55 15.93
N VAL A 337 6.30 -1.25 15.73
CA VAL A 337 4.94 -0.71 15.80
C VAL A 337 4.13 -1.53 16.79
N GLY A 338 3.79 -0.90 17.91
CA GLY A 338 3.16 -1.56 19.05
C GLY A 338 3.97 -2.79 19.50
N THR A 339 3.26 -3.84 19.91
CA THR A 339 3.87 -5.11 20.32
C THR A 339 3.81 -6.17 19.23
N ASN A 340 3.25 -5.91 18.06
CA ASN A 340 2.95 -6.94 17.07
C ASN A 340 3.89 -6.92 15.87
N PHE A 341 4.45 -5.77 15.53
CA PHE A 341 5.35 -5.64 14.39
C PHE A 341 6.73 -5.15 14.83
N GLU A 342 7.76 -5.94 14.52
CA GLU A 342 9.16 -5.59 14.78
C GLU A 342 10.04 -6.03 13.61
N VAL A 343 11.01 -5.21 13.24
CA VAL A 343 12.01 -5.50 12.23
C VAL A 343 13.40 -5.31 12.83
N GLN A 344 14.25 -6.32 12.64
CA GLN A 344 15.65 -6.30 13.05
C GLN A 344 16.57 -6.52 11.85
N SER A 345 17.72 -5.86 11.87
CA SER A 345 18.82 -6.11 10.94
C SER A 345 20.05 -6.61 11.72
N ARG A 346 20.86 -7.45 11.09
CA ARG A 346 22.19 -7.83 11.54
C ARG A 346 23.22 -7.17 10.64
N LYS A 347 24.08 -6.33 11.22
CA LYS A 347 25.10 -5.55 10.50
C LYS A 347 26.49 -6.14 10.72
N VAL A 348 27.24 -6.33 9.64
CA VAL A 348 28.60 -6.88 9.64
C VAL A 348 29.61 -5.82 9.18
N SER A 349 30.82 -5.84 9.73
CA SER A 349 31.87 -4.88 9.39
C SER A 349 32.35 -5.07 7.94
N GLY A 350 32.71 -3.97 7.28
CA GLY A 350 33.45 -3.97 6.02
C GLY A 350 34.96 -4.23 6.17
N ALA A 351 35.45 -4.46 7.39
CA ALA A 351 36.85 -4.78 7.66
C ALA A 351 37.33 -6.06 6.94
N PRO A 352 38.63 -6.15 6.58
CA PRO A 352 39.68 -5.16 6.85
C PRO A 352 39.70 -3.98 5.85
N THR A 353 39.02 -4.10 4.72
CA THR A 353 39.07 -3.09 3.64
C THR A 353 38.39 -1.78 4.04
N TRP A 354 37.25 -1.87 4.73
CA TRP A 354 36.41 -0.74 5.12
C TRP A 354 36.04 -0.83 6.62
N PRO A 355 36.99 -0.64 7.54
CA PRO A 355 36.78 -0.95 8.96
C PRO A 355 35.76 -0.04 9.68
N ASN A 356 35.46 1.13 9.12
CA ASN A 356 34.48 2.08 9.64
C ASN A 356 33.14 2.03 8.90
N THR A 357 32.92 1.01 8.08
CA THR A 357 31.62 0.78 7.42
C THR A 357 31.02 -0.57 7.84
N SER A 358 29.72 -0.70 7.62
CA SER A 358 28.96 -1.90 7.91
C SER A 358 27.89 -2.16 6.86
N LEU A 359 27.55 -3.43 6.68
CA LEU A 359 26.56 -3.90 5.72
C LEU A 359 25.49 -4.70 6.44
N ASN A 360 24.22 -4.55 6.04
CA ASN A 360 23.17 -5.45 6.48
C ASN A 360 23.44 -6.85 5.91
N ARG A 361 23.54 -7.88 6.76
CA ARG A 361 23.80 -9.28 6.37
C ARG A 361 22.56 -10.16 6.43
N SER A 362 21.73 -9.92 7.44
CA SER A 362 20.51 -10.67 7.68
C SER A 362 19.42 -9.74 8.17
N ILE A 363 18.17 -10.06 7.84
CA ILE A 363 17.00 -9.28 8.22
C ILE A 363 15.99 -10.25 8.83
N ALA A 364 15.34 -9.84 9.91
CA ALA A 364 14.23 -10.58 10.49
C ALA A 364 13.08 -9.67 10.84
N THR A 365 11.88 -10.23 10.84
CA THR A 365 10.68 -9.56 11.29
C THR A 365 9.83 -10.48 12.14
N ARG A 366 9.13 -9.87 13.11
CA ARG A 366 8.04 -10.49 13.84
C ARG A 366 6.75 -9.78 13.46
N MET A 367 5.76 -10.55 13.06
CA MET A 367 4.41 -10.14 12.71
C MET A 367 3.42 -10.97 13.52
N GLY A 368 2.90 -10.40 14.61
CA GLY A 368 2.15 -11.12 15.64
C GLY A 368 3.00 -12.22 16.28
N SER A 369 2.55 -13.46 16.14
CA SER A 369 3.26 -14.67 16.60
C SER A 369 4.29 -15.20 15.60
N THR A 370 4.21 -14.77 14.33
CA THR A 370 5.08 -15.29 13.26
C THR A 370 6.41 -14.57 13.26
N LYS A 371 7.50 -15.32 13.17
CA LYS A 371 8.86 -14.80 13.01
C LYS A 371 9.42 -15.27 11.68
N VAL A 372 9.95 -14.35 10.89
CA VAL A 372 10.59 -14.65 9.60
C VAL A 372 11.98 -14.03 9.61
N ALA A 373 12.98 -14.79 9.20
CA ALA A 373 14.34 -14.29 8.99
C ALA A 373 14.84 -14.68 7.60
N VAL A 374 15.47 -13.74 6.93
CA VAL A 374 16.27 -13.93 5.72
C VAL A 374 17.73 -13.85 6.17
N CYS A 375 18.30 -15.02 6.43
CA CYS A 375 19.63 -15.18 6.99
C CYS A 375 20.70 -15.20 5.89
N ASP A 376 21.81 -14.52 6.18
CA ASP A 376 23.10 -14.69 5.51
C ASP A 376 23.00 -14.57 3.97
N GLY A 377 22.19 -13.64 3.49
CA GLY A 377 21.78 -13.55 2.08
C GLY A 377 20.38 -14.10 1.88
N THR A 378 20.23 -15.36 1.41
CA THR A 378 18.93 -15.87 0.89
C THR A 378 18.28 -16.98 1.70
N ARG A 379 18.88 -17.43 2.82
CA ARG A 379 18.34 -18.56 3.60
C ARG A 379 17.12 -18.11 4.41
N LEU A 380 15.94 -18.55 3.99
CA LEU A 380 14.69 -18.25 4.67
C LEU A 380 14.49 -19.16 5.89
N VAL A 381 14.15 -18.56 7.03
CA VAL A 381 13.80 -19.24 8.28
C VAL A 381 12.45 -18.70 8.75
N VAL A 382 11.50 -19.60 9.02
CA VAL A 382 10.15 -19.28 9.50
C VAL A 382 9.92 -19.99 10.82
N ASN A 383 9.60 -19.23 11.87
CA ASN A 383 9.37 -19.74 13.23
C ASN A 383 10.49 -20.66 13.75
N GLY A 384 11.75 -20.36 13.39
CA GLY A 384 12.92 -21.14 13.80
C GLY A 384 13.29 -22.29 12.87
N THR A 385 12.46 -22.62 11.89
CA THR A 385 12.69 -23.72 10.94
C THR A 385 13.05 -23.18 9.57
N THR A 386 14.06 -23.75 8.91
CA THR A 386 14.38 -23.40 7.52
C THR A 386 13.19 -23.67 6.61
N ALA A 387 12.86 -22.70 5.75
CA ALA A 387 11.81 -22.80 4.76
C ALA A 387 12.38 -22.49 3.37
N SER A 388 11.65 -22.86 2.33
CA SER A 388 11.99 -22.50 0.95
C SER A 388 10.76 -21.96 0.22
N VAL A 389 11.01 -20.97 -0.63
CA VAL A 389 10.05 -20.44 -1.59
C VAL A 389 10.79 -20.36 -2.92
N ALA A 390 10.20 -20.91 -3.98
CA ALA A 390 10.77 -20.79 -5.32
C ALA A 390 10.66 -19.33 -5.81
N PRO A 391 11.55 -18.83 -6.68
CA PRO A 391 11.34 -17.55 -7.36
C PRO A 391 9.98 -17.53 -8.07
N GLY A 392 9.23 -16.44 -7.94
CA GLY A 392 7.83 -16.32 -8.34
C GLY A 392 6.81 -17.01 -7.41
N GLY A 393 7.28 -17.67 -6.34
CA GLY A 393 6.45 -18.43 -5.42
C GLY A 393 5.97 -17.63 -4.20
N THR A 394 4.98 -18.20 -3.52
CA THR A 394 4.35 -17.66 -2.32
C THR A 394 4.24 -18.75 -1.25
N LEU A 395 4.55 -18.40 0.00
CA LEU A 395 4.25 -19.18 1.18
C LEU A 395 3.27 -18.39 2.06
N TRP A 396 2.11 -18.97 2.34
CA TRP A 396 1.12 -18.38 3.23
C TRP A 396 1.11 -19.10 4.58
N ILE A 397 1.24 -18.33 5.65
CA ILE A 397 1.19 -18.79 7.03
C ILE A 397 -0.21 -18.46 7.56
N PRO A 398 -1.01 -19.46 8.00
CA PRO A 398 -2.39 -19.25 8.43
C PRO A 398 -2.59 -18.18 9.51
N ALA A 399 -1.55 -17.85 10.28
CA ALA A 399 -1.52 -16.73 11.22
C ALA A 399 -1.60 -15.33 10.55
N GLY A 400 -1.81 -15.25 9.23
CA GLY A 400 -2.00 -14.00 8.51
C GLY A 400 -0.72 -13.37 7.99
N VAL A 401 0.31 -14.17 7.70
CA VAL A 401 1.57 -13.69 7.11
C VAL A 401 1.80 -14.35 5.76
N THR A 402 2.05 -13.55 4.74
CA THR A 402 2.39 -14.01 3.39
C THR A 402 3.85 -13.69 3.10
N ILE A 403 4.59 -14.66 2.56
CA ILE A 403 5.99 -14.52 2.13
C ILE A 403 6.04 -14.78 0.63
N HIS A 404 6.35 -13.75 -0.16
CA HIS A 404 6.65 -13.89 -1.57
C HIS A 404 8.14 -13.93 -1.80
N ARG A 405 8.58 -14.71 -2.77
CA ARG A 405 9.92 -14.60 -3.34
C ARG A 405 9.76 -14.16 -4.80
N THR A 406 9.74 -12.86 -5.05
CA THR A 406 9.37 -12.31 -6.37
C THR A 406 10.43 -12.53 -7.44
N SER A 407 11.70 -12.69 -7.04
CA SER A 407 12.83 -13.01 -7.92
C SER A 407 13.79 -13.98 -7.21
N SER A 408 14.96 -14.28 -7.81
CA SER A 408 15.97 -15.12 -7.15
C SER A 408 16.45 -14.58 -5.81
N ASN A 409 16.38 -13.26 -5.57
CA ASN A 409 16.95 -12.61 -4.40
C ASN A 409 16.03 -11.62 -3.67
N VAL A 410 14.78 -11.43 -4.12
CA VAL A 410 13.84 -10.52 -3.47
C VAL A 410 12.77 -11.28 -2.70
N TYR A 411 12.66 -11.00 -1.40
CA TYR A 411 11.60 -11.51 -0.53
C TYR A 411 10.69 -10.36 -0.09
N VAL A 412 9.38 -10.57 -0.10
CA VAL A 412 8.38 -9.63 0.44
C VAL A 412 7.54 -10.38 1.47
N ILE A 413 7.66 -9.97 2.73
CA ILE A 413 6.87 -10.49 3.85
C ILE A 413 5.80 -9.46 4.19
N ARG A 414 4.54 -9.88 4.34
CA ARG A 414 3.42 -8.98 4.66
C ARG A 414 2.45 -9.62 5.66
N ASP A 415 1.95 -8.83 6.61
CA ASP A 415 0.87 -9.24 7.52
C ASP A 415 -0.52 -8.77 7.05
N ASN A 416 -1.58 -9.28 7.68
CA ASN A 416 -2.96 -8.88 7.40
C ASN A 416 -3.29 -7.42 7.78
N SER A 417 -2.46 -6.77 8.60
CA SER A 417 -2.60 -5.33 8.89
C SER A 417 -1.93 -4.47 7.81
N GLY A 418 -1.25 -5.09 6.84
CA GLY A 418 -0.59 -4.43 5.73
C GLY A 418 0.86 -4.03 6.00
N ASN A 419 1.41 -4.28 7.20
CA ASN A 419 2.84 -4.05 7.44
C ASN A 419 3.67 -4.99 6.56
N SER A 420 4.77 -4.48 6.03
CA SER A 420 5.60 -5.22 5.08
C SER A 420 7.09 -5.08 5.35
N VAL A 421 7.84 -6.10 4.93
CA VAL A 421 9.29 -6.12 4.87
C VAL A 421 9.70 -6.65 3.51
N LYS A 422 10.43 -5.84 2.74
CA LYS A 422 11.06 -6.27 1.50
C LYS A 422 12.57 -6.40 1.73
N VAL A 423 13.10 -7.57 1.41
CA VAL A 423 14.52 -7.88 1.49
C VAL A 423 15.04 -8.11 0.08
N THR A 424 16.03 -7.31 -0.34
CA THR A 424 16.81 -7.57 -1.55
C THR A 424 18.16 -8.16 -1.13
N ALA A 425 18.29 -9.47 -1.24
CA ALA A 425 19.45 -10.24 -0.77
C ALA A 425 20.57 -10.27 -1.81
N ASN A 426 21.37 -9.21 -1.90
CA ASN A 426 22.49 -9.12 -2.81
C ASN A 426 23.64 -10.06 -2.39
N SER A 427 24.60 -10.24 -3.29
CA SER A 427 25.82 -10.97 -2.95
C SER A 427 26.61 -10.16 -1.91
N GLY A 428 26.70 -10.66 -0.69
CA GLY A 428 27.51 -10.03 0.37
C GLY A 428 26.77 -9.02 1.26
N TYR A 429 25.58 -8.55 0.90
CA TYR A 429 24.80 -7.59 1.68
C TYR A 429 23.31 -7.64 1.31
N ASN A 430 22.46 -7.11 2.17
CA ASN A 430 21.02 -7.04 1.95
C ASN A 430 20.54 -5.59 1.99
N ASN A 431 19.59 -5.23 1.13
CA ASN A 431 18.79 -4.01 1.32
C ASN A 431 17.48 -4.39 2.01
N LEU A 432 17.00 -3.49 2.85
CA LEU A 432 15.77 -3.61 3.62
C LEU A 432 14.90 -2.41 3.31
N ASP A 433 13.66 -2.68 2.91
CA ASP A 433 12.59 -1.71 2.97
C ASP A 433 11.53 -2.19 3.99
N VAL A 434 11.06 -1.29 4.84
CA VAL A 434 10.02 -1.53 5.83
C VAL A 434 8.81 -0.69 5.48
N GLY A 435 7.65 -1.33 5.35
CA GLY A 435 6.38 -0.67 5.05
C GLY A 435 5.39 -0.72 6.20
N LEU A 436 4.65 0.38 6.37
CA LEU A 436 3.57 0.49 7.34
C LEU A 436 2.23 0.10 6.76
N GLY A 437 1.46 -0.63 7.57
CA GLY A 437 0.09 -1.00 7.28
C GLY A 437 -0.92 0.12 7.54
N THR A 438 -0.58 1.03 8.45
CA THR A 438 -1.43 2.17 8.83
C THR A 438 -0.58 3.41 8.96
N PHE A 439 -1.10 4.57 8.52
CA PHE A 439 -0.45 5.86 8.75
C PHE A 439 -1.48 6.97 9.02
N PRO A 440 -1.23 7.89 9.98
CA PRO A 440 -0.07 7.96 10.86
C PRO A 440 -0.09 6.89 11.97
N VAL A 441 1.10 6.43 12.37
CA VAL A 441 1.30 5.52 13.51
C VAL A 441 2.64 5.82 14.17
N THR A 442 2.77 5.55 15.47
CA THR A 442 4.06 5.67 16.16
C THR A 442 4.98 4.52 15.77
N VAL A 443 6.12 4.86 15.18
CA VAL A 443 7.23 3.93 14.94
C VAL A 443 8.39 4.29 15.86
N ARG A 444 8.98 3.28 16.50
CA ARG A 444 10.24 3.40 17.25
C ARG A 444 11.31 2.49 16.65
N GLY A 445 12.58 2.75 16.94
CA GLY A 445 13.72 2.05 16.34
C GLY A 445 14.62 3.00 15.56
N LEU A 446 15.64 2.46 14.89
CA LEU A 446 16.57 3.25 14.08
C LEU A 446 15.89 3.97 12.89
N LEU A 447 14.78 3.45 12.37
CA LEU A 447 13.99 4.04 11.29
C LEU A 447 12.83 4.92 11.77
N GLY A 448 12.63 5.06 13.10
CA GLY A 448 11.53 5.81 13.68
C GLY A 448 11.86 7.28 13.95
N ASN A 449 10.85 8.14 13.88
CA ASN A 449 10.95 9.54 14.30
C ASN A 449 9.83 9.87 15.31
N PRO A 450 10.15 10.54 16.44
CA PRO A 450 9.13 10.97 17.37
C PRO A 450 8.17 11.95 16.68
N ALA A 451 6.86 11.65 16.75
CA ALA A 451 5.80 12.41 16.08
C ALA A 451 6.02 12.63 14.57
N ASN A 452 6.73 11.70 13.90
CA ASN A 452 7.09 11.79 12.49
C ASN A 452 7.91 13.03 12.11
N ASN A 453 8.66 13.62 13.06
CA ASN A 453 9.50 14.78 12.81
C ASN A 453 10.89 14.37 12.26
N PRO A 454 11.25 14.68 11.00
CA PRO A 454 12.55 14.29 10.44
C PRO A 454 13.76 14.92 11.14
N ASN A 455 13.57 15.97 11.93
CA ASN A 455 14.67 16.60 12.66
C ASN A 455 15.00 15.91 13.98
N GLN A 456 14.31 14.80 14.31
CA GLN A 456 14.45 14.14 15.59
C GLN A 456 14.60 12.63 15.47
N LEU A 457 15.40 12.08 16.38
CA LEU A 457 15.53 10.65 16.65
C LEU A 457 15.19 10.39 18.13
N GLU A 458 14.69 9.19 18.43
CA GLU A 458 14.32 8.80 19.79
C GLU A 458 15.05 7.52 20.21
N ALA A 459 15.78 7.56 21.32
CA ALA A 459 16.38 6.37 21.94
C ALA A 459 15.30 5.49 22.59
N LYS A 460 15.66 4.23 22.87
CA LYS A 460 14.72 3.25 23.44
C LYS A 460 14.09 3.68 24.76
N ASP A 461 14.79 4.48 25.56
CA ASP A 461 14.32 5.05 26.84
C ASP A 461 13.41 6.29 26.69
N GLY A 462 13.17 6.76 25.46
CA GLY A 462 12.34 7.94 25.18
C GLY A 462 13.13 9.25 25.04
N THR A 463 14.45 9.23 25.25
CA THR A 463 15.30 10.41 25.06
C THR A 463 15.28 10.85 23.59
N LYS A 464 14.94 12.12 23.34
CA LYS A 464 14.88 12.70 21.99
C LYS A 464 16.16 13.48 21.68
N TYR A 465 16.67 13.28 20.48
CA TYR A 465 17.86 13.96 19.95
C TYR A 465 17.47 14.79 18.74
N THR A 466 17.98 16.01 18.66
CA THR A 466 17.88 16.85 17.45
C THR A 466 19.03 16.51 16.51
N VAL A 467 18.73 16.35 15.22
CA VAL A 467 19.70 16.07 14.17
C VAL A 467 20.39 17.38 13.72
N PRO A 468 21.71 17.38 13.43
CA PRO A 468 22.64 16.24 13.45
C PRO A 468 23.10 15.85 14.87
N LEU A 469 23.22 14.54 15.11
CA LEU A 469 23.75 14.00 16.36
C LEU A 469 25.28 14.06 16.36
N SER A 470 25.88 14.22 17.54
CA SER A 470 27.32 13.97 17.70
C SER A 470 27.64 12.49 17.49
N PHE A 471 28.87 12.16 17.10
CA PHE A 471 29.30 10.76 16.96
C PHE A 471 29.05 9.94 18.23
N SER A 472 29.36 10.52 19.39
CA SER A 472 29.14 9.85 20.68
C SER A 472 27.65 9.62 20.96
N ASP A 473 26.79 10.61 20.71
CA ASP A 473 25.35 10.44 20.92
C ASP A 473 24.76 9.41 19.95
N LEU A 474 25.18 9.43 18.69
CA LEU A 474 24.71 8.49 17.66
C LEU A 474 25.05 7.05 18.03
N TYR A 475 26.30 6.77 18.41
CA TYR A 475 26.77 5.39 18.59
C TYR A 475 26.73 4.89 20.04
N ASN A 476 27.05 5.73 21.02
CA ASN A 476 27.17 5.31 22.42
C ASN A 476 25.87 5.48 23.22
N LYS A 477 24.91 6.27 22.72
CA LYS A 477 23.61 6.47 23.38
C LYS A 477 22.46 5.97 22.53
N PHE A 478 22.16 6.65 21.42
CA PHE A 478 21.04 6.33 20.54
C PHE A 478 21.17 4.92 19.96
N GLY A 479 22.24 4.63 19.23
CA GLY A 479 22.49 3.33 18.60
C GLY A 479 22.64 2.20 19.62
N ALA A 480 23.36 2.46 20.71
CA ALA A 480 23.49 1.50 21.82
C ALA A 480 22.13 1.12 22.43
N SER A 481 21.19 2.07 22.53
CA SER A 481 19.85 1.82 23.08
C SER A 481 18.99 0.89 22.21
N TRP A 482 19.25 0.87 20.89
CA TRP A 482 18.52 0.06 19.91
C TRP A 482 19.24 -1.25 19.54
N ARG A 483 20.43 -1.48 20.10
CA ARG A 483 21.16 -2.73 19.97
C ARG A 483 20.40 -3.87 20.65
N VAL A 484 20.26 -4.99 19.96
CA VAL A 484 19.52 -6.15 20.42
C VAL A 484 20.46 -7.11 21.15
N SER A 485 20.04 -7.59 22.31
CA SER A 485 20.78 -8.63 23.03
C SER A 485 20.61 -9.99 22.32
N PRO A 486 21.61 -10.90 22.39
CA PRO A 486 21.47 -12.23 21.80
C PRO A 486 20.21 -12.99 22.26
N ALA A 487 19.82 -12.85 23.53
CA ALA A 487 18.64 -13.53 24.08
C ALA A 487 17.31 -13.10 23.43
N THR A 488 17.25 -11.88 22.89
CA THR A 488 16.04 -11.28 22.31
C THR A 488 16.11 -11.12 20.79
N SER A 489 17.20 -11.57 20.16
CA SER A 489 17.40 -11.42 18.72
C SER A 489 16.47 -12.33 17.92
N LEU A 490 15.81 -11.75 16.91
CA LEU A 490 15.06 -12.50 15.91
C LEU A 490 16.00 -13.24 14.94
N LEU A 491 17.30 -12.94 14.98
CA LEU A 491 18.34 -13.43 14.07
C LEU A 491 19.22 -14.53 14.70
N ASN A 492 18.77 -15.14 15.81
CA ASN A 492 19.49 -16.23 16.48
C ASN A 492 19.74 -17.47 15.60
N GLN A 493 18.96 -17.64 14.54
CA GLN A 493 19.11 -18.73 13.57
C GLN A 493 20.09 -18.40 12.43
N CYS A 494 20.57 -17.16 12.35
CA CYS A 494 21.55 -16.69 11.37
C CYS A 494 22.97 -16.72 11.97
N ASN A 495 24.01 -16.69 11.12
CA ASN A 495 25.39 -16.69 11.61
C ASN A 495 25.69 -15.47 12.48
N THR A 496 26.36 -15.69 13.61
CA THR A 496 26.73 -14.61 14.55
C THR A 496 27.74 -13.66 13.93
N VAL A 497 27.68 -12.38 14.34
CA VAL A 497 28.65 -11.36 13.93
C VAL A 497 29.25 -10.67 15.15
N ALA A 498 30.45 -10.12 14.98
CA ALA A 498 31.05 -9.26 15.99
C ALA A 498 30.25 -7.96 16.15
N SER A 499 30.03 -7.57 17.40
CA SER A 499 29.34 -6.33 17.76
C SER A 499 30.36 -5.23 18.04
N GLY A 500 30.13 -4.02 17.52
CA GLY A 500 31.03 -2.89 17.71
C GLY A 500 30.47 -1.59 17.15
N ASN A 501 31.17 -0.50 17.46
CA ASN A 501 30.94 0.82 16.87
C ASN A 501 32.13 1.14 15.96
N PRO A 502 31.96 1.95 14.90
CA PRO A 502 33.08 2.47 14.12
C PRO A 502 34.01 3.28 15.04
N SER A 503 35.26 3.50 14.62
CA SER A 503 36.21 4.34 15.38
C SER A 503 36.03 5.83 15.08
N ALA A 504 35.48 6.17 13.92
CA ALA A 504 35.24 7.54 13.47
C ALA A 504 34.13 7.56 12.40
N PRO A 505 33.52 8.72 12.10
CA PRO A 505 32.70 8.89 10.91
C PRO A 505 33.48 8.52 9.63
N PHE A 506 32.79 7.98 8.63
CA PHE A 506 33.38 7.60 7.36
C PHE A 506 32.47 8.05 6.22
N PHE A 507 33.01 8.88 5.33
CA PHE A 507 32.30 9.49 4.21
C PHE A 507 33.09 9.26 2.92
N SER A 508 32.48 9.58 1.77
CA SER A 508 33.15 9.53 0.46
C SER A 508 34.46 10.32 0.42
N SER A 509 34.58 11.40 1.21
CA SER A 509 35.79 12.21 1.33
C SER A 509 36.96 11.51 2.05
N ASN A 510 36.69 10.42 2.77
CA ASN A 510 37.72 9.61 3.43
C ASN A 510 38.30 8.51 2.51
N LEU A 511 37.69 8.30 1.33
CA LEU A 511 38.17 7.33 0.34
C LEU A 511 39.50 7.78 -0.29
N ASN A 512 40.28 6.81 -0.76
CA ASN A 512 41.42 7.10 -1.64
C ASN A 512 40.93 7.93 -2.85
N PRO A 513 41.61 9.02 -3.25
CA PRO A 513 41.14 9.91 -4.33
C PRO A 513 40.83 9.23 -5.66
N THR A 514 41.57 8.18 -6.03
CA THR A 514 41.33 7.41 -7.25
C THR A 514 40.06 6.58 -7.13
N VAL A 515 39.86 5.91 -6.00
CA VAL A 515 38.64 5.12 -5.72
C VAL A 515 37.42 6.03 -5.68
N ARG A 516 37.53 7.17 -4.98
CA ARG A 516 36.46 8.17 -4.93
C ARG A 516 36.04 8.63 -6.32
N THR A 517 37.00 9.03 -7.15
CA THR A 517 36.72 9.49 -8.52
C THR A 517 36.06 8.40 -9.37
N GLN A 518 36.52 7.15 -9.26
CA GLN A 518 35.93 6.02 -9.99
C GLN A 518 34.48 5.78 -9.55
N ALA A 519 34.21 5.79 -8.25
CA ALA A 519 32.88 5.59 -7.69
C ALA A 519 31.91 6.74 -8.05
N GLU A 520 32.35 8.00 -7.92
CA GLU A 520 31.56 9.17 -8.34
C GLU A 520 31.21 9.11 -9.85
N ASN A 521 32.15 8.68 -10.70
CA ASN A 521 31.90 8.51 -12.12
C ASN A 521 30.86 7.43 -12.39
N ALA A 522 30.91 6.29 -11.71
CA ALA A 522 29.90 5.24 -11.83
C ALA A 522 28.49 5.77 -11.45
N CYS A 523 28.38 6.52 -10.36
CA CYS A 523 27.13 7.14 -9.92
C CYS A 523 26.58 8.15 -10.93
N ARG A 524 27.44 9.02 -11.48
CA ARG A 524 27.03 10.00 -12.51
C ARG A 524 26.60 9.30 -13.80
N GLN A 525 27.32 8.25 -14.22
CA GLN A 525 26.97 7.46 -15.41
C GLN A 525 25.63 6.73 -15.24
N ALA A 526 25.29 6.30 -14.02
CA ALA A 526 24.00 5.72 -13.70
C ALA A 526 22.85 6.76 -13.65
N GLY A 527 23.13 8.06 -13.72
CA GLY A 527 22.13 9.12 -13.68
C GLY A 527 21.66 9.49 -12.27
N VAL A 528 22.49 9.22 -11.25
CA VAL A 528 22.15 9.53 -9.86
C VAL A 528 22.04 11.05 -9.65
N LYS A 529 20.94 11.49 -9.01
CA LYS A 529 20.69 12.91 -8.70
C LYS A 529 21.83 13.46 -7.81
N GLN A 530 22.20 14.73 -7.99
CA GLN A 530 23.33 15.37 -7.29
C GLN A 530 23.26 15.22 -5.75
N VAL A 531 22.07 15.28 -5.16
CA VAL A 531 21.85 15.12 -3.70
C VAL A 531 22.27 13.76 -3.16
N TRP A 532 22.34 12.74 -4.03
CA TRP A 532 22.67 11.36 -3.69
C TRP A 532 24.10 10.96 -4.06
N LEU A 533 24.87 11.83 -4.73
CA LEU A 533 26.17 11.43 -5.29
C LEU A 533 27.20 11.08 -4.22
N ASP A 534 27.27 11.80 -3.11
CA ASP A 534 28.24 11.49 -2.05
C ASP A 534 27.95 10.13 -1.40
N THR A 535 26.68 9.88 -1.08
CA THR A 535 26.18 8.60 -0.55
C THR A 535 26.42 7.47 -1.55
N CYS A 536 26.05 7.66 -2.80
CA CYS A 536 26.26 6.68 -3.87
C CYS A 536 27.74 6.38 -4.10
N ALA A 537 28.62 7.38 -4.05
CA ALA A 537 30.05 7.18 -4.26
C ALA A 537 30.69 6.35 -3.13
N LEU A 538 30.19 6.50 -1.90
CA LEU A 538 30.61 5.65 -0.80
C LEU A 538 30.19 4.20 -1.05
N ASP A 539 28.90 3.99 -1.35
CA ASP A 539 28.35 2.68 -1.67
C ASP A 539 29.08 2.01 -2.84
N ALA A 540 29.26 2.72 -3.94
CA ALA A 540 29.93 2.21 -5.13
C ALA A 540 31.39 1.82 -4.86
N ALA A 541 32.06 2.47 -3.91
CA ALA A 541 33.39 2.10 -3.46
C ALA A 541 33.39 0.88 -2.53
N VAL A 542 32.42 0.78 -1.61
CA VAL A 542 32.38 -0.28 -0.59
C VAL A 542 31.87 -1.60 -1.14
N ILE A 543 30.79 -1.57 -1.94
CA ILE A 543 30.05 -2.75 -2.40
C ILE A 543 30.01 -2.91 -3.93
N GLY A 544 30.65 -2.00 -4.67
CA GLY A 544 30.80 -2.08 -6.13
C GLY A 544 29.87 -1.14 -6.90
N PRO A 545 30.22 -0.79 -8.15
CA PRO A 545 29.54 0.23 -8.95
C PRO A 545 28.06 -0.07 -9.23
N GLU A 546 27.65 -1.34 -9.16
CA GLU A 546 26.26 -1.77 -9.34
C GLU A 546 25.32 -1.17 -8.28
N ALA A 547 25.85 -0.76 -7.12
CA ALA A 547 25.08 -0.09 -6.06
C ALA A 547 24.42 1.20 -6.54
N ALA A 548 25.00 1.88 -7.55
CA ALA A 548 24.46 3.13 -8.09
C ALA A 548 23.02 3.01 -8.60
N ALA A 549 22.62 1.82 -9.06
CA ALA A 549 21.25 1.57 -9.55
C ALA A 549 20.18 1.81 -8.48
N ALA A 550 20.49 1.62 -7.19
CA ALA A 550 19.55 1.84 -6.09
C ALA A 550 19.18 3.32 -5.91
N PHE A 551 20.07 4.25 -6.28
CA PHE A 551 19.91 5.69 -6.06
C PHE A 551 19.12 6.41 -7.17
N VAL A 552 19.00 5.81 -8.36
CA VAL A 552 18.44 6.48 -9.56
C VAL A 552 16.99 6.92 -9.37
N LYS A 553 16.18 6.08 -8.70
CA LYS A 553 14.75 6.32 -8.49
C LYS A 553 14.41 6.98 -7.15
N MET A 554 15.43 7.40 -6.41
CA MET A 554 15.22 7.99 -5.10
C MET A 554 14.72 9.42 -5.17
N GLU A 555 13.78 9.74 -4.29
CA GLU A 555 13.48 11.12 -3.95
C GLU A 555 14.47 11.67 -2.92
N PRO A 556 14.85 12.95 -2.97
CA PRO A 556 15.74 13.57 -1.99
C PRO A 556 15.19 13.40 -0.56
N PRO A 557 16.07 13.28 0.46
CA PRO A 557 15.59 13.20 1.84
C PRO A 557 15.03 14.56 2.26
N LEU A 558 14.03 14.56 3.15
CA LEU A 558 13.48 15.80 3.72
C LEU A 558 14.53 16.50 4.61
N VAL A 559 15.30 15.72 5.35
CA VAL A 559 16.44 16.19 6.15
C VAL A 559 17.61 15.27 5.92
N ASN A 560 18.78 15.84 5.63
CA ASN A 560 20.04 15.10 5.60
C ASN A 560 20.81 15.35 6.91
N GLY A 561 20.88 14.32 7.75
CA GLY A 561 21.62 14.31 9.01
C GLY A 561 23.11 14.02 8.88
N ASN A 562 23.56 13.57 7.70
CA ASN A 562 24.96 13.38 7.38
C ASN A 562 25.59 14.72 6.99
N ARG A 563 25.80 15.62 7.94
CA ARG A 563 26.52 16.87 7.65
C ARG A 563 28.02 16.73 7.90
N PRO A 564 28.88 17.08 6.92
CA PRO A 564 30.21 17.58 7.20
C PRO A 564 30.10 18.98 7.83
N GLY A 565 31.01 19.31 8.75
CA GLY A 565 31.15 20.68 9.23
C GLY A 565 31.45 21.64 8.06
N SER A 566 30.86 22.84 8.15
CA SER A 566 31.15 24.08 7.39
C SER A 566 31.08 24.03 5.85
N GLN A 567 30.03 24.66 5.29
CA GLN A 567 30.26 25.64 4.23
C GLN A 567 30.92 26.86 4.86
N SER A 568 32.15 27.14 4.46
CA SER A 568 32.81 28.45 4.55
C SER A 568 33.65 28.64 3.30
#